data_AF-E3BQA6-F1
#
_entry.id   AF-E3BQA6-F1
#
_cell.length_a   1.000
_cell.length_b   1.000
_cell.length_c   1.000
_cell.angle_alpha   90.00
_cell.angle_beta   90.00
_cell.angle_gamma   90.00
#
_symmetry.space_group_name_H-M   'P 1'
#
loop_
_entity.id
_entity.type
_entity.pdbx_description
1 polymer ?
#
loop_
_entity_poly.entity_id
_entity_poly.type
_entity_poly.pdbx_seq_one_letter_code
_entity_poly.pdbx_strand_id
1 'polypeptide(L)'
;MNKDHTELAVEAMIKYGQENIKYIWLVAVTMIMLGCSTDPCVDLKSITLIFDGSELTAEIQPDSKFKAHVDNDNIRINFSGSIKRVKQDYLLDVLVVKESKISKTTNQVNTTIIIEKDKVDEPIIIAGIYQHAESTDEKNNVKVTVSASTMSIKLNR
;
A
#
# COMPACT_ATOMS: atom_id res chain seq x y z
N MET A 1 -18.31 -73.12 28.21
CA MET A 1 -17.11 -72.79 27.43
C MET A 1 -16.79 -71.33 27.72
N ASN A 2 -15.82 -71.11 28.60
CA ASN A 2 -15.58 -69.83 29.26
C ASN A 2 -14.77 -68.94 28.30
N LYS A 3 -15.32 -67.80 27.86
CA LYS A 3 -14.53 -66.80 27.13
C LYS A 3 -13.49 -66.24 28.09
N ASP A 4 -12.23 -66.24 27.65
CA ASP A 4 -11.09 -65.83 28.45
C ASP A 4 -11.21 -64.35 28.82
N HIS A 5 -10.95 -64.02 30.09
CA HIS A 5 -11.15 -62.67 30.65
C HIS A 5 -10.27 -61.61 29.98
N THR A 6 -9.21 -62.04 29.30
CA THR A 6 -8.30 -61.22 28.47
C THR A 6 -8.93 -60.80 27.13
N GLU A 7 -9.80 -61.60 26.54
CA GLU A 7 -10.42 -61.31 25.23
C GLU A 7 -11.48 -60.20 25.34
N LEU A 8 -12.24 -60.20 26.44
CA LEU A 8 -13.22 -59.16 26.77
C LEU A 8 -12.57 -57.80 27.09
N ALA A 9 -11.37 -57.80 27.68
CA ALA A 9 -10.64 -56.58 27.99
C ALA A 9 -10.06 -55.91 26.72
N VAL A 10 -9.62 -56.72 25.76
CA VAL A 10 -9.10 -56.24 24.47
C VAL A 10 -10.21 -55.68 23.59
N GLU A 11 -11.38 -56.33 23.52
CA GLU A 11 -12.54 -55.80 22.78
C GLU A 11 -13.08 -54.49 23.39
N ALA A 12 -13.08 -54.36 24.72
CA ALA A 12 -13.48 -53.13 25.40
C ALA A 12 -12.51 -51.96 25.14
N MET A 13 -11.19 -52.21 25.09
CA MET A 13 -10.18 -51.20 24.77
C MET A 13 -10.26 -50.73 23.30
N ILE A 14 -10.54 -51.62 22.35
CA ILE A 14 -10.69 -51.27 20.92
C ILE A 14 -11.94 -50.42 20.71
N LYS A 15 -13.05 -50.74 21.40
CA LYS A 15 -14.30 -49.98 21.30
C LYS A 15 -14.20 -48.58 21.92
N TYR A 16 -13.47 -48.43 23.03
CA TYR A 16 -13.22 -47.14 23.67
C TYR A 16 -12.29 -46.23 22.85
N GLY A 17 -11.35 -46.81 22.08
CA GLY A 17 -10.49 -46.08 21.15
C GLY A 17 -11.21 -45.51 19.93
N GLN A 18 -12.24 -46.18 19.42
CA GLN A 18 -12.96 -45.75 18.21
C GLN A 18 -14.02 -44.65 18.45
N GLU A 19 -14.62 -44.56 19.64
CA GLU A 19 -15.63 -43.51 19.90
C GLU A 19 -15.01 -42.12 20.10
N ASN A 20 -13.75 -42.05 20.53
CA ASN A 20 -13.02 -40.79 20.72
C ASN A 20 -12.45 -40.20 19.41
N ILE A 21 -12.32 -41.00 18.35
CA ILE A 21 -11.77 -40.55 17.05
C ILE A 21 -12.78 -39.72 16.25
N LYS A 22 -14.09 -39.90 16.48
CA LYS A 22 -15.13 -39.13 15.78
C LYS A 22 -15.16 -37.65 16.14
N TYR A 23 -14.79 -37.29 17.37
CA TYR A 23 -14.81 -35.90 17.84
C TYR A 23 -13.55 -35.13 17.47
N ILE A 24 -12.41 -35.81 17.27
CA ILE A 24 -11.14 -35.19 16.88
C ILE A 24 -11.23 -34.58 15.48
N TRP A 25 -11.93 -35.24 14.56
CA TRP A 25 -12.17 -34.70 13.21
C TRP A 25 -13.14 -33.50 13.21
N LEU A 26 -14.06 -33.43 14.18
CA LEU A 26 -15.03 -32.33 14.26
C LEU A 26 -14.38 -31.02 14.75
N VAL A 27 -13.40 -31.11 15.64
CA VAL A 27 -12.70 -29.92 16.18
C VAL A 27 -11.71 -29.34 15.16
N ALA A 28 -11.01 -30.19 14.40
CA ALA A 28 -10.02 -29.75 13.41
C ALA A 28 -10.61 -28.93 12.25
N VAL A 29 -11.89 -29.13 11.91
CA VAL A 29 -12.55 -28.41 10.80
C VAL A 29 -13.04 -27.01 11.21
N THR A 30 -13.18 -26.72 12.51
CA THR A 30 -13.71 -25.43 12.97
C THR A 30 -12.67 -24.32 13.15
N MET A 31 -11.38 -24.65 13.18
CA MET A 31 -10.31 -23.66 13.39
C MET A 31 -9.85 -22.90 12.13
N ILE A 32 -10.42 -23.19 10.96
CA ILE A 32 -10.08 -22.47 9.70
C ILE A 32 -11.07 -21.31 9.43
N MET A 33 -12.08 -21.12 10.29
CA MET A 33 -13.17 -20.14 10.08
C MET A 33 -13.14 -18.93 11.03
N LEU A 34 -11.97 -18.59 11.57
CA LEU A 34 -11.63 -17.18 11.82
C LEU A 34 -10.82 -16.74 10.59
N GLY A 35 -11.43 -16.73 9.40
CA GLY A 35 -12.27 -15.60 9.07
C GLY A 35 -11.40 -14.36 9.12
N CYS A 36 -10.41 -14.29 8.23
CA CYS A 36 -9.63 -13.10 7.98
C CYS A 36 -10.63 -11.96 7.82
N SER A 37 -10.75 -11.08 8.80
CA SER A 37 -11.44 -9.80 8.62
C SER A 37 -10.53 -8.94 7.78
N THR A 38 -10.37 -9.33 6.51
CA THR A 38 -9.91 -8.43 5.48
C THR A 38 -11.05 -7.42 5.35
N ASP A 39 -10.88 -6.22 5.92
CA ASP A 39 -11.49 -5.03 5.33
C ASP A 39 -10.55 -4.66 4.21
N PRO A 40 -10.74 -5.23 3.00
CA PRO A 40 -9.67 -5.16 2.05
C PRO A 40 -9.98 -3.89 1.27
N CYS A 41 -9.00 -3.01 1.19
CA CYS A 41 -8.82 -2.23 -0.04
C CYS A 41 -8.64 -3.20 -1.24
N VAL A 42 -9.52 -4.20 -1.47
CA VAL A 42 -9.40 -5.26 -2.49
C VAL A 42 -9.27 -4.64 -3.87
N ASP A 43 -9.90 -3.48 -4.05
CA ASP A 43 -10.01 -2.87 -5.37
C ASP A 43 -8.74 -2.12 -5.79
N LEU A 44 -7.73 -1.93 -4.92
CA LEU A 44 -6.56 -1.11 -5.24
C LEU A 44 -5.27 -1.92 -5.18
N LYS A 45 -4.54 -1.97 -6.30
CA LYS A 45 -3.27 -2.70 -6.41
C LYS A 45 -2.05 -1.81 -6.17
N SER A 46 -2.13 -0.57 -6.62
CA SER A 46 -0.97 0.33 -6.59
C SER A 46 -1.38 1.79 -6.61
N ILE A 47 -0.39 2.65 -6.38
CA ILE A 47 -0.53 4.10 -6.48
C ILE A 47 0.59 4.62 -7.37
N THR A 48 0.26 5.48 -8.32
CA THR A 48 1.22 6.12 -9.21
C THR A 48 1.40 7.58 -8.82
N LEU A 49 2.64 7.99 -8.57
CA LEU A 49 3.07 9.38 -8.52
C LEU A 49 3.44 9.83 -9.93
N ILE A 50 2.85 10.93 -10.39
CA ILE A 50 3.13 11.56 -11.68
C ILE A 50 3.79 12.92 -11.41
N PHE A 51 5.00 13.10 -11.92
CA PHE A 51 5.83 14.30 -11.68
C PHE A 51 6.69 14.60 -12.90
N ASP A 52 6.78 15.86 -13.34
CA ASP A 52 7.67 16.30 -14.43
C ASP A 52 7.67 15.40 -15.68
N GLY A 53 6.50 14.88 -16.08
CA GLY A 53 6.34 13.96 -17.22
C GLY A 53 6.83 12.52 -16.99
N SER A 54 7.23 12.19 -15.76
CA SER A 54 7.63 10.86 -15.31
C SER A 54 6.60 10.26 -14.36
N GLU A 55 6.64 8.93 -14.23
CA GLU A 55 5.76 8.18 -13.33
C GLU A 55 6.58 7.28 -12.39
N LEU A 56 6.11 7.13 -11.15
CA LEU A 56 6.64 6.19 -10.17
C LEU A 56 5.49 5.45 -9.50
N THR A 57 5.39 4.16 -9.74
CA THR A 57 4.32 3.31 -9.20
C THR A 57 4.81 2.54 -7.98
N ALA A 58 4.00 2.52 -6.92
CA ALA A 58 4.23 1.77 -5.70
C ALA A 58 3.09 0.78 -5.49
N GLU A 59 3.41 -0.50 -5.26
CA GLU A 59 2.42 -1.50 -4.87
C GLU A 59 1.91 -1.23 -3.45
N ILE A 60 0.61 -1.48 -3.25
CA ILE A 60 -0.01 -1.42 -1.92
C ILE A 60 0.24 -2.76 -1.23
N GLN A 61 0.88 -2.71 -0.07
CA GLN A 61 1.20 -3.87 0.75
C GLN A 61 0.00 -4.33 1.60
N PRO A 62 0.03 -5.56 2.15
CA PRO A 62 -1.04 -6.06 3.03
C PRO A 62 -1.35 -5.18 4.25
N ASP A 63 -0.37 -4.40 4.73
CA ASP A 63 -0.56 -3.45 5.83
C ASP A 63 -1.12 -2.10 5.37
N SER A 64 -1.61 -2.01 4.13
CA SER A 64 -2.14 -0.81 3.47
C SER A 64 -1.12 0.33 3.35
N LYS A 65 0.18 0.03 3.39
CA LYS A 65 1.23 0.99 3.10
C LYS A 65 1.81 0.78 1.72
N PHE A 66 2.38 1.84 1.17
CA PHE A 66 3.10 1.79 -0.10
C PHE A 66 4.42 2.54 0.03
N LYS A 67 5.41 2.08 -0.72
CA LYS A 67 6.70 2.77 -0.85
C LYS A 67 7.32 2.45 -2.20
N ALA A 68 7.84 3.46 -2.86
CA ALA A 68 8.71 3.35 -4.01
C ALA A 68 9.81 4.41 -3.94
N HIS A 69 10.92 4.15 -4.62
CA HIS A 69 11.99 5.13 -4.75
C HIS A 69 12.63 5.05 -6.13
N VAL A 70 13.21 6.16 -6.55
CA VAL A 70 14.18 6.22 -7.64
C VAL A 70 15.40 6.97 -7.16
N ASP A 71 16.59 6.48 -7.50
CA ASP A 71 17.86 7.13 -7.21
C ASP A 71 18.75 6.97 -8.45
N ASN A 72 18.99 8.07 -9.16
CA ASN A 72 19.88 8.13 -10.31
C ASN A 72 20.83 9.33 -10.19
N ASP A 73 21.67 9.58 -11.18
CA ASP A 73 22.69 10.64 -11.13
C ASP A 73 22.10 12.05 -10.98
N ASN A 74 20.85 12.26 -11.40
CA ASN A 74 20.22 13.57 -11.46
C ASN A 74 19.29 13.82 -10.26
N ILE A 75 18.51 12.81 -9.88
CA ILE A 75 17.43 12.93 -8.90
C ILE A 75 17.36 11.73 -7.96
N ARG A 76 16.90 11.99 -6.74
CA ARG A 76 16.39 10.97 -5.83
C ARG A 76 14.97 11.32 -5.43
N ILE A 77 14.06 10.35 -5.53
CA ILE A 77 12.68 10.51 -5.09
C ILE A 77 12.34 9.36 -4.15
N ASN A 78 11.80 9.71 -2.97
CA ASN A 78 11.15 8.78 -2.07
C ASN A 78 9.65 9.07 -2.09
N PHE A 79 8.86 8.05 -2.43
CA PHE A 79 7.41 8.10 -2.47
C PHE A 79 6.85 7.07 -1.49
N SER A 80 6.04 7.49 -0.53
CA SER A 80 5.51 6.59 0.49
C SER A 80 4.22 7.09 1.11
N GLY A 81 3.52 6.20 1.81
CA GLY A 81 2.32 6.59 2.54
C GLY A 81 1.48 5.40 2.98
N SER A 82 0.23 5.70 3.32
CA SER A 82 -0.77 4.72 3.72
C SER A 82 -2.13 5.05 3.15
N ILE A 83 -2.91 4.01 2.88
CA ILE A 83 -4.30 4.11 2.44
C ILE A 83 -5.22 3.53 3.50
N LYS A 84 -6.38 4.17 3.68
CA LYS A 84 -7.45 3.68 4.54
C LYS A 84 -8.79 3.89 3.86
N ARG A 85 -9.68 2.91 3.98
CA ARG A 85 -11.07 3.05 3.55
C ARG A 85 -11.85 3.92 4.55
N VAL A 86 -12.59 4.91 4.04
CA VAL A 86 -13.49 5.75 4.85
C VAL A 86 -14.85 5.77 4.16
N LYS A 87 -15.81 5.03 4.73
CA LYS A 87 -17.11 4.75 4.09
C LYS A 87 -16.91 4.09 2.71
N GLN A 88 -17.26 4.78 1.63
CA GLN A 88 -17.11 4.31 0.27
C GLN A 88 -15.81 4.81 -0.38
N ASP A 89 -15.15 5.79 0.22
CA ASP A 89 -14.00 6.52 -0.35
C ASP A 89 -12.67 6.05 0.25
N TYR A 90 -11.57 6.64 -0.24
CA TYR A 90 -10.21 6.33 0.18
C TYR A 90 -9.55 7.56 0.81
N LEU A 91 -9.14 7.45 2.07
CA LEU A 91 -8.25 8.41 2.71
C LEU A 91 -6.81 7.98 2.46
N LEU A 92 -6.01 8.89 1.91
CA LEU A 92 -4.65 8.62 1.51
C LEU A 92 -3.70 9.62 2.18
N ASP A 93 -2.77 9.09 2.97
CA ASP A 93 -1.63 9.84 3.47
C ASP A 93 -0.46 9.67 2.50
N VAL A 94 0.16 10.77 2.09
CA VAL A 94 1.20 10.79 1.07
C VAL A 94 2.39 11.62 1.52
N LEU A 95 3.57 11.03 1.43
CA LEU A 95 4.86 11.70 1.54
C LEU A 95 5.66 11.50 0.25
N VAL A 96 6.02 12.61 -0.39
CA VAL A 96 6.96 12.67 -1.50
C VAL A 96 8.14 13.54 -1.09
N VAL A 97 9.35 13.00 -1.19
CA VAL A 97 10.60 13.76 -1.02
C VAL A 97 11.39 13.67 -2.32
N LYS A 98 11.59 14.80 -3.00
CA LYS A 98 12.36 14.92 -4.24
C LYS A 98 13.63 15.72 -3.98
N GLU A 99 14.77 15.08 -4.17
CA GLU A 99 16.10 15.68 -4.12
C GLU A 99 16.65 15.80 -5.54
N SER A 100 17.05 17.00 -5.93
CA SER A 100 17.83 17.22 -7.14
C SER A 100 19.31 17.24 -6.78
N LYS A 101 20.08 16.30 -7.31
CA LYS A 101 21.52 16.22 -7.05
C LYS A 101 22.30 17.32 -7.77
N ILE A 102 21.80 17.77 -8.92
CA ILE A 102 22.41 18.83 -9.73
C ILE A 102 22.26 20.19 -9.04
N SER A 103 21.03 20.56 -8.68
CA SER A 103 20.75 21.86 -8.05
C SER A 103 20.90 21.86 -6.53
N LYS A 104 21.15 20.69 -5.91
CA LYS A 104 21.21 20.49 -4.45
C LYS A 104 19.95 21.02 -3.73
N THR A 105 18.80 20.88 -4.35
CA THR A 105 17.50 21.31 -3.81
C THR A 105 16.67 20.12 -3.37
N THR A 106 15.99 20.25 -2.24
CA THR A 106 15.02 19.25 -1.75
C THR A 106 13.63 19.88 -1.70
N ASN A 107 12.67 19.20 -2.32
CA ASN A 107 11.25 19.53 -2.25
C ASN A 107 10.51 18.39 -1.54
N GLN A 108 9.59 18.75 -0.65
CA GLN A 108 8.79 17.77 0.08
C GLN A 108 7.31 18.13 0.01
N VAL A 109 6.49 17.10 -0.22
CA VAL A 109 5.04 17.17 -0.13
C VAL A 109 4.60 16.16 0.92
N ASN A 110 3.94 16.62 1.96
CA ASN A 110 3.29 15.78 2.98
C ASN A 110 1.83 16.20 3.05
N THR A 111 0.92 15.32 2.64
CA THR A 111 -0.50 15.66 2.53
C THR A 111 -1.38 14.46 2.80
N THR A 112 -2.61 14.73 3.21
CA THR A 112 -3.68 13.74 3.34
C THR A 112 -4.82 14.17 2.44
N ILE A 113 -5.29 13.26 1.58
CA ILE A 113 -6.42 13.54 0.67
C ILE A 113 -7.48 12.45 0.75
N ILE A 114 -8.73 12.82 0.48
CA ILE A 114 -9.82 11.87 0.27
C ILE A 114 -10.03 11.75 -1.24
N ILE A 115 -10.04 10.52 -1.73
CA ILE A 115 -10.30 10.17 -3.13
C ILE A 115 -11.63 9.41 -3.16
N GLU A 116 -12.62 10.01 -3.82
CA GLU A 116 -13.91 9.39 -4.05
C GLU A 116 -13.75 8.11 -4.88
N LYS A 117 -14.57 7.09 -4.63
CA LYS A 117 -14.41 5.78 -5.29
C LYS A 117 -14.50 5.83 -6.83
N ASP A 118 -15.29 6.75 -7.35
CA ASP A 118 -15.46 7.02 -8.78
C ASP A 118 -14.29 7.80 -9.40
N LYS A 119 -13.43 8.40 -8.56
CA LYS A 119 -12.19 9.09 -8.93
C LYS A 119 -10.94 8.21 -8.90
N VAL A 120 -11.10 6.92 -8.65
CA VAL A 120 -10.03 5.94 -8.89
C VAL A 120 -9.65 5.95 -10.38
N ASP A 121 -8.37 5.72 -10.69
CA ASP A 121 -7.79 5.84 -12.03
C ASP A 121 -7.74 7.27 -12.61
N GLU A 122 -8.23 8.29 -11.89
CA GLU A 122 -8.06 9.71 -12.23
C GLU A 122 -6.86 10.32 -11.47
N PRO A 123 -5.94 11.05 -12.14
CA PRO A 123 -4.90 11.80 -11.46
C PRO A 123 -5.44 12.98 -10.64
N ILE A 124 -5.00 13.08 -9.38
CA ILE A 124 -5.33 14.18 -8.47
C ILE A 124 -4.06 14.97 -8.15
N ILE A 125 -4.10 16.28 -8.39
CA ILE A 125 -2.97 17.17 -8.10
C ILE A 125 -2.81 17.33 -6.60
N ILE A 126 -1.61 17.06 -6.09
CA ILE A 126 -1.25 17.20 -4.67
C ILE A 126 -0.25 18.32 -4.40
N ALA A 127 0.47 18.78 -5.43
CA ALA A 127 1.34 19.95 -5.33
C ALA A 127 1.58 20.61 -6.69
N GLY A 128 1.86 21.91 -6.64
CA GLY A 128 2.37 22.70 -7.75
C GLY A 128 3.52 23.57 -7.27
N ILE A 129 4.61 23.61 -8.04
CA ILE A 129 5.75 24.49 -7.83
C ILE A 129 5.80 25.44 -9.02
N TYR A 130 5.74 26.73 -8.72
CA TYR A 130 5.96 27.80 -9.70
C TYR A 130 7.22 28.54 -9.30
N GLN A 131 8.18 28.66 -10.22
CA GLN A 131 9.40 29.42 -10.02
C GLN A 131 9.45 30.55 -11.04
N HIS A 132 9.71 31.74 -10.52
CA HIS A 132 9.96 32.95 -11.30
C HIS A 132 11.29 33.51 -10.82
N ALA A 133 12.25 33.58 -11.72
CA ALA A 133 13.56 34.14 -11.45
C ALA A 133 13.86 35.25 -12.44
N GLU A 134 14.19 36.43 -11.92
CA GLU A 134 14.68 37.55 -12.70
C GLU A 134 16.15 37.75 -12.36
N SER A 135 16.98 37.93 -13.38
CA SER A 135 18.39 38.25 -13.23
C SER A 135 18.75 39.36 -14.22
N THR A 136 19.47 40.37 -13.76
CA THR A 136 19.95 41.46 -14.60
C THR A 136 21.41 41.20 -14.95
N ASP A 137 21.77 41.28 -16.23
CA ASP A 137 23.16 41.15 -16.65
C ASP A 137 23.96 42.46 -16.47
N GLU A 138 25.28 42.41 -16.68
CA GLU A 138 26.18 43.57 -16.57
C GLU A 138 25.86 44.71 -17.56
N LYS A 139 25.05 44.43 -18.59
CA LYS A 139 24.58 45.40 -19.59
C LYS A 139 23.17 45.90 -19.29
N ASN A 140 22.66 45.62 -18.08
CA ASN A 140 21.34 46.00 -17.62
C ASN A 140 20.18 45.32 -18.37
N ASN A 141 20.42 44.18 -19.05
CA ASN A 141 19.36 43.37 -19.64
C ASN A 141 18.72 42.48 -18.58
N VAL A 142 17.39 42.48 -18.53
CA VAL A 142 16.64 41.60 -17.65
C VAL A 142 16.42 40.25 -18.33
N LYS A 143 16.92 39.18 -17.73
CA LYS A 143 16.61 37.80 -18.08
C LYS A 143 15.59 37.26 -17.10
N VAL A 144 14.45 36.82 -17.63
CA VAL A 144 13.38 36.17 -16.86
C VAL A 144 13.39 34.67 -17.16
N THR A 145 13.36 33.85 -16.12
CA THR A 145 13.21 32.39 -16.20
C THR A 145 11.95 32.01 -15.43
N VAL A 146 11.02 31.32 -16.10
CA VAL A 146 9.80 30.80 -15.49
C VAL A 146 9.79 29.29 -15.63
N SER A 147 9.50 28.58 -14.54
CA SER A 147 9.27 27.14 -14.55
C SER A 147 8.04 26.78 -13.72
N ALA A 148 7.31 25.77 -14.16
CA ALA A 148 6.15 25.24 -13.44
C ALA A 148 6.21 23.72 -13.46
N SER A 149 6.00 23.10 -12.29
CA SER A 149 5.99 21.66 -12.10
C SER A 149 4.80 21.27 -11.23
N THR A 150 4.11 20.20 -11.58
CA THR A 150 3.02 19.65 -10.77
C THR A 150 3.33 18.23 -10.33
N MET A 151 2.88 17.87 -9.14
CA MET A 151 2.84 16.50 -8.67
C MET A 151 1.38 16.09 -8.55
N SER A 152 1.05 14.95 -9.13
CA SER A 152 -0.26 14.33 -9.00
C SER A 152 -0.12 12.87 -8.63
N ILE A 153 -1.19 12.30 -8.08
CA ILE A 153 -1.25 10.90 -7.71
C ILE A 153 -2.50 10.26 -8.28
N LYS A 154 -2.39 8.98 -8.61
CA LYS A 154 -3.47 8.17 -9.18
C LYS A 154 -3.54 6.85 -8.42
N LEU A 155 -4.73 6.49 -7.95
CA LEU A 155 -5.00 5.16 -7.41
C LEU A 155 -5.27 4.20 -8.58
N ASN A 156 -4.70 2.99 -8.54
CA ASN A 156 -4.83 2.00 -9.61
C ASN A 156 -5.50 0.72 -9.11
N ARG A 157 -6.37 0.13 -9.95
CA ARG A 157 -7.06 -1.14 -9.67
C ARG A 157 -6.36 -2.41 -10.10
#